data_AF-A0A932EPB2-F1
#
_entry.id   AF-A0A932EPB2-F1
#
_cell.length_a   1.000
_cell.length_b   1.000
_cell.length_c   1.000
_cell.angle_alpha   90.00
_cell.angle_beta   90.00
_cell.angle_gamma   90.00
#
_symmetry.space_group_name_H-M   'P 1'
#
loop_
_entity.id
_entity.type
_entity.pdbx_description
1 polymer ?
#
loop_
_entity_poly.entity_id
_entity_poly.type
_entity_poly.pdbx_seq_one_letter_code
_entity_poly.pdbx_strand_id
1 'polypeptide(L)'
;MDQESLIVNKMATVYINNGIIELRLTSARSRVRICDINGNHISKPSSQNINFDNHYVEWMITNNELIKIISQQLTREEIINLKNELRETAISLKDSNFYSRKAEKEDIDQTFGNFLVYKYEEIFYSFEKNIDVNLQVKITFKMGDYILAAHMFVLIGLTNPNIILNNRDNSIANNNALGPGAKCVWSPSNQTISEIAKALACSSEGHKNDLINLLDNIT
;
A
#
# COMPACT_ATOMS: atom_id res chain seq x y z
N MET A 1 -15.94 -37.45 -17.31
CA MET A 1 -14.62 -37.02 -17.79
C MET A 1 -14.50 -35.57 -17.37
N ASP A 2 -14.12 -35.44 -16.10
CA ASP A 2 -14.30 -34.23 -15.32
C ASP A 2 -13.23 -33.22 -15.69
N GLN A 3 -13.67 -32.07 -16.20
CA GLN A 3 -12.86 -30.87 -16.20
C GLN A 3 -12.78 -30.38 -14.76
N GLU A 4 -11.85 -30.95 -13.98
CA GLU A 4 -11.28 -30.27 -12.84
C GLU A 4 -10.66 -28.97 -13.37
N SER A 5 -11.46 -27.92 -13.31
CA SER A 5 -11.01 -26.56 -13.50
C SER A 5 -9.92 -26.33 -12.46
N LEU A 6 -8.69 -26.24 -12.95
CA LEU A 6 -7.55 -25.68 -12.27
C LEU A 6 -7.98 -24.33 -11.67
N ILE A 7 -8.43 -24.37 -10.42
CA ILE A 7 -8.43 -23.21 -9.54
C ILE A 7 -6.95 -22.89 -9.41
N VAL A 8 -6.47 -22.00 -10.28
CA VAL A 8 -5.21 -21.29 -10.08
C VAL A 8 -5.38 -20.58 -8.76
N ASN A 9 -4.91 -21.24 -7.71
CA ASN A 9 -4.92 -20.75 -6.35
C ASN A 9 -4.18 -19.41 -6.41
N LYS A 10 -4.94 -18.31 -6.40
CA LYS A 10 -4.44 -16.96 -6.58
C LYS A 10 -3.45 -16.75 -5.43
N MET A 11 -2.16 -16.92 -5.71
CA MET A 11 -1.14 -16.92 -4.67
C MET A 11 -1.25 -15.62 -3.89
N ALA A 12 -1.58 -15.71 -2.60
CA ALA A 12 -1.70 -14.55 -1.75
C ALA A 12 -0.39 -13.74 -1.82
N THR A 13 -0.50 -12.44 -2.02
CA THR A 13 0.66 -11.53 -2.11
C THR A 13 1.15 -11.08 -0.73
N VAL A 14 0.35 -11.33 0.31
CA VAL A 14 0.57 -10.90 1.69
C VAL A 14 0.30 -12.08 2.61
N TYR A 15 1.25 -12.38 3.49
CA TYR A 15 1.11 -13.36 4.57
C TYR A 15 1.37 -12.67 5.90
N ILE A 16 0.51 -12.90 6.89
CA ILE A 16 0.60 -12.31 8.23
C ILE A 16 0.46 -13.45 9.24
N ASN A 17 1.51 -13.67 10.03
CA ASN A 17 1.57 -14.73 11.03
C ASN A 17 2.49 -14.34 12.20
N ASN A 18 2.00 -14.45 13.43
CA ASN A 18 2.75 -14.21 14.67
C ASN A 18 3.57 -12.91 14.64
N GLY A 19 2.95 -11.84 14.14
CA GLY A 19 3.57 -10.53 14.02
C GLY A 19 4.62 -10.36 12.91
N ILE A 20 4.83 -11.39 12.10
CA ILE A 20 5.69 -11.35 10.91
C ILE A 20 4.80 -11.16 9.67
N ILE A 21 5.18 -10.20 8.82
CA ILE A 21 4.51 -9.87 7.57
C ILE A 21 5.43 -10.25 6.42
N GLU A 22 4.98 -11.14 5.54
CA GLU A 22 5.68 -11.45 4.29
C GLU A 22 4.92 -10.88 3.09
N LEU A 23 5.60 -10.06 2.30
CA LEU A 23 5.09 -9.39 1.11
C LEU A 23 5.81 -9.94 -0.12
N ARG A 24 5.09 -10.60 -1.03
CA ARG A 24 5.69 -11.14 -2.27
C ARG A 24 5.94 -10.04 -3.29
N LEU A 25 7.15 -10.01 -3.85
CA LEU A 25 7.65 -8.94 -4.72
C LEU A 25 7.67 -9.31 -6.21
N THR A 26 7.26 -10.53 -6.57
CA THR A 26 7.45 -11.08 -7.92
C THR A 26 6.40 -10.65 -8.95
N SER A 27 5.44 -9.79 -8.59
CA SER A 27 4.36 -9.36 -9.48
C SER A 27 4.21 -7.84 -9.50
N ALA A 28 4.46 -7.22 -10.65
CA ALA A 28 4.44 -5.77 -10.81
C ALA A 28 3.04 -5.15 -10.75
N ARG A 29 1.97 -5.93 -10.95
CA ARG A 29 0.56 -5.45 -10.94
C ARG A 29 -0.19 -5.82 -9.66
N SER A 30 0.52 -6.21 -8.62
CA SER A 30 -0.06 -6.69 -7.37
C SER A 30 -0.36 -5.54 -6.40
N ARG A 31 -1.06 -5.83 -5.29
CA ARG A 31 -1.25 -4.90 -4.17
C ARG A 31 0.06 -4.59 -3.43
N VAL A 32 1.08 -5.42 -3.66
CA VAL A 32 2.47 -5.22 -3.24
C VAL A 32 3.30 -4.99 -4.50
N ARG A 33 4.09 -3.92 -4.52
CA ARG A 33 4.92 -3.53 -5.67
C ARG A 33 6.20 -2.88 -5.18
N ILE A 34 7.12 -2.67 -6.12
CA ILE A 34 8.33 -1.90 -5.86
C ILE A 34 8.23 -0.60 -6.65
N CYS A 35 8.52 0.49 -5.96
CA CYS A 35 8.47 1.83 -6.51
C CYS A 35 9.84 2.48 -6.44
N ASP A 36 10.13 3.39 -7.38
CA ASP A 36 11.21 4.38 -7.21
C ASP A 36 10.79 5.47 -6.20
N ILE A 37 11.71 6.37 -5.83
CA ILE A 37 11.44 7.50 -4.93
C ILE A 37 10.28 8.42 -5.39
N ASN A 38 9.94 8.42 -6.69
CA ASN A 38 8.85 9.23 -7.23
C ASN A 38 7.49 8.49 -7.18
N GLY A 39 7.48 7.23 -6.76
CA GLY A 39 6.28 6.39 -6.72
C GLY A 39 5.96 5.66 -8.02
N ASN A 40 6.87 5.65 -9.00
CA ASN A 40 6.69 4.93 -10.25
C ASN A 40 6.93 3.43 -10.05
N HIS A 41 6.04 2.60 -10.59
CA HIS A 41 6.13 1.15 -10.40
C HIS A 41 7.20 0.55 -11.30
N ILE A 42 8.03 -0.33 -10.73
CA ILE A 42 8.96 -1.15 -11.49
C ILE A 42 8.19 -2.27 -12.17
N SER A 43 8.18 -2.27 -13.51
CA SER A 43 7.34 -3.16 -14.33
C SER A 43 7.78 -4.63 -14.34
N LYS A 44 9.07 -4.91 -14.08
CA LYS A 44 9.64 -6.27 -14.01
C LYS A 44 10.68 -6.37 -12.86
N PRO A 45 10.23 -6.36 -11.60
CA PRO A 45 11.12 -6.27 -10.45
C PRO A 45 12.03 -7.52 -10.31
N SER A 46 11.57 -8.69 -10.77
CA SER A 46 12.37 -9.93 -10.70
C SER A 46 13.61 -9.95 -11.59
N SER A 47 13.64 -9.14 -12.66
CA SER A 47 14.71 -9.14 -13.66
C SER A 47 15.60 -7.89 -13.62
N GLN A 48 15.39 -7.01 -12.64
CA GLN A 48 16.17 -5.78 -12.49
C GLN A 48 16.96 -5.81 -11.18
N ASN A 49 18.14 -5.21 -11.19
CA ASN A 49 18.88 -4.91 -9.97
C ASN A 49 18.16 -3.78 -9.26
N ILE A 50 17.67 -4.03 -8.04
CA ILE A 50 16.91 -3.04 -7.28
C ILE A 50 17.81 -2.44 -6.21
N ASN A 51 17.95 -1.12 -6.26
CA ASN A 51 18.64 -0.35 -5.24
C ASN A 51 17.63 0.22 -4.23
N PHE A 52 17.57 -0.35 -3.02
CA PHE A 52 16.70 0.13 -1.95
C PHE A 52 17.15 1.45 -1.29
N ASP A 53 18.25 2.05 -1.75
CA ASP A 53 18.59 3.44 -1.42
C ASP A 53 17.67 4.41 -2.17
N ASN A 54 17.15 4.01 -3.34
CA ASN A 54 16.29 4.81 -4.21
C ASN A 54 14.98 4.11 -4.59
N HIS A 55 14.67 2.99 -3.95
CA HIS A 55 13.45 2.22 -4.16
C HIS A 55 12.85 1.77 -2.83
N TYR A 56 11.54 1.54 -2.83
CA TYR A 56 10.82 1.04 -1.66
C TYR A 56 9.80 -0.03 -2.04
N VAL A 57 9.45 -0.87 -1.07
CA VAL A 57 8.29 -1.76 -1.19
C VAL A 57 7.05 -0.96 -0.86
N GLU A 58 6.10 -0.91 -1.78
CA GLU A 58 4.80 -0.29 -1.55
C GLU A 58 3.72 -1.36 -1.40
N TRP A 59 2.98 -1.30 -0.31
CA TRP A 59 1.89 -2.21 0.01
C TRP A 59 0.58 -1.47 0.20
N MET A 60 -0.38 -1.73 -0.69
CA MET A 60 -1.77 -1.36 -0.52
C MET A 60 -2.43 -2.25 0.52
N ILE A 61 -2.39 -1.83 1.79
CA ILE A 61 -2.99 -2.54 2.92
C ILE A 61 -4.52 -2.44 2.91
N THR A 62 -5.21 -3.46 3.41
CA THR A 62 -6.66 -3.42 3.68
C THR A 62 -6.96 -3.38 5.17
N ASN A 63 -8.16 -2.91 5.54
CA ASN A 63 -8.61 -2.92 6.93
C ASN A 63 -8.51 -4.33 7.55
N ASN A 64 -8.94 -5.38 6.83
CA ASN A 64 -8.86 -6.76 7.34
C ASN A 64 -7.43 -7.22 7.63
N GLU A 65 -6.46 -6.81 6.80
CA GLU A 65 -5.05 -7.12 7.04
C GLU A 65 -4.52 -6.36 8.26
N LEU A 66 -4.84 -5.07 8.40
CA LEU A 66 -4.46 -4.29 9.58
C LEU A 66 -5.05 -4.88 10.86
N ILE A 67 -6.34 -5.24 10.86
CA ILE A 67 -7.01 -5.85 12.01
C ILE A 67 -6.39 -7.20 12.37
N LYS A 68 -5.98 -7.99 11.37
CA LYS A 68 -5.25 -9.23 11.61
C LYS A 68 -3.87 -9.00 12.24
N ILE A 69 -3.16 -7.94 11.86
CA ILE A 69 -1.88 -7.57 12.49
C ILE A 69 -2.13 -7.16 13.94
N ILE A 70 -3.11 -6.30 14.17
CA ILE A 70 -3.49 -5.81 15.50
C ILE A 70 -3.86 -6.96 16.43
N SER A 71 -4.73 -7.87 16.01
CA SER A 71 -5.19 -8.98 16.85
C SER A 71 -4.10 -10.00 17.20
N GLN A 72 -3.00 -10.04 16.44
CA GLN A 72 -1.87 -10.93 16.69
C GLN A 72 -0.78 -10.29 17.56
N GLN A 73 -0.70 -8.96 17.63
CA GLN A 73 0.42 -8.25 18.26
C GLN A 73 0.03 -7.39 19.46
N LEU A 74 -1.15 -6.77 19.42
CA LEU A 74 -1.61 -5.90 20.49
C LEU A 74 -2.39 -6.67 21.54
N THR A 75 -2.15 -6.32 22.79
CA THR A 75 -2.96 -6.74 23.92
C THR A 75 -4.33 -6.08 23.89
N ARG A 76 -5.30 -6.65 24.62
CA ARG A 76 -6.64 -6.07 24.73
C ARG A 76 -6.63 -4.63 25.25
N GLU A 77 -5.76 -4.33 26.20
CA GLU A 77 -5.60 -2.97 26.75
C GLU A 77 -5.08 -2.00 25.70
N GLU A 78 -4.05 -2.40 24.93
CA GLU A 78 -3.52 -1.59 23.82
C GLU A 78 -4.58 -1.35 22.74
N ILE A 79 -5.43 -2.33 22.43
CA ILE A 79 -6.52 -2.16 21.45
C ILE A 79 -7.57 -1.17 21.97
N ILE A 80 -7.92 -1.23 23.25
CA ILE A 80 -8.85 -0.26 23.87
C ILE A 80 -8.26 1.16 23.81
N ASN A 81 -6.98 1.30 24.15
CA ASN A 81 -6.28 2.58 24.07
C ASN A 81 -6.26 3.12 22.63
N LEU A 82 -5.87 2.29 21.67
CA LEU A 82 -5.88 2.66 20.25
C LEU A 82 -7.27 3.14 19.81
N LYS A 83 -8.35 2.43 20.18
CA LYS A 83 -9.73 2.85 19.84
C LYS A 83 -10.06 4.24 20.38
N ASN A 84 -9.64 4.56 21.61
CA ASN A 84 -9.86 5.88 22.19
C ASN A 84 -9.09 6.95 21.41
N GLU A 85 -7.83 6.70 21.08
CA GLU A 85 -7.03 7.62 20.24
C GLU A 85 -7.63 7.80 18.84
N LEU A 86 -8.17 6.73 18.23
CA LEU A 86 -8.85 6.84 16.94
C LEU A 86 -10.10 7.73 17.03
N ARG A 87 -10.89 7.62 18.12
CA ARG A 87 -12.07 8.48 18.34
C ARG A 87 -11.72 9.97 18.46
N GLU A 88 -10.55 10.27 18.99
CA GLU A 88 -10.03 11.64 19.12
C GLU A 88 -9.51 12.21 17.77
N THR A 89 -9.39 11.36 16.73
CA THR A 89 -8.97 11.81 15.41
C THR A 89 -10.05 12.68 14.76
N ALA A 90 -9.78 14.00 14.73
CA ALA A 90 -10.66 15.01 14.14
C ALA A 90 -10.36 15.32 12.66
N ILE A 91 -9.23 14.85 12.15
CA ILE A 91 -8.80 15.12 10.76
C ILE A 91 -9.50 14.14 9.82
N SER A 92 -10.08 14.66 8.73
CA SER A 92 -10.62 13.90 7.62
C SER A 92 -10.06 14.46 6.31
N LEU A 93 -9.15 13.72 5.67
CA LEU A 93 -8.52 14.12 4.41
C LEU A 93 -9.54 14.24 3.28
N LYS A 94 -10.62 13.45 3.35
CA LYS A 94 -11.77 13.55 2.44
C LYS A 94 -12.44 14.92 2.46
N ASP A 95 -12.41 15.61 3.59
CA ASP A 95 -13.06 16.92 3.75
C ASP A 95 -12.10 18.08 3.49
N SER A 96 -10.85 17.78 3.08
CA SER A 96 -9.86 18.80 2.72
C SER A 96 -10.07 19.35 1.31
N ASN A 97 -9.58 20.56 1.06
CA ASN A 97 -9.54 21.15 -0.29
C ASN A 97 -8.62 20.37 -1.26
N PHE A 98 -7.83 19.42 -0.76
CA PHE A 98 -6.95 18.57 -1.54
C PHE A 98 -7.65 17.25 -1.95
N TYR A 99 -8.87 16.99 -1.48
CA TYR A 99 -9.68 15.87 -1.94
C TYR A 99 -10.24 16.14 -3.34
N SER A 100 -9.36 16.07 -4.35
CA SER A 100 -9.73 16.28 -5.74
C SER A 100 -8.95 15.38 -6.67
N ARG A 101 -9.64 14.96 -7.73
CA ARG A 101 -9.09 14.24 -8.88
C ARG A 101 -9.75 14.81 -10.13
N LYS A 102 -8.96 15.21 -11.12
CA LYS A 102 -9.44 15.67 -12.43
C LYS A 102 -8.57 15.11 -13.54
N ALA A 103 -9.19 14.87 -14.70
CA ALA A 103 -8.48 14.58 -15.93
C ALA A 103 -8.52 15.84 -16.80
N GLU A 104 -7.36 16.33 -17.22
CA GLU A 104 -7.22 17.51 -18.07
C GLU A 104 -6.81 17.09 -19.47
N LYS A 105 -7.54 17.59 -20.46
CA LYS A 105 -7.20 17.45 -21.87
C LYS A 105 -6.40 18.68 -22.29
N GLU A 106 -5.20 18.47 -22.77
CA GLU A 106 -4.33 19.47 -23.36
C GLU A 106 -4.32 19.29 -24.88
N ASP A 107 -4.62 20.38 -25.60
CA ASP A 107 -4.40 20.47 -27.04
C ASP A 107 -2.92 20.78 -27.27
N ILE A 108 -2.20 19.86 -27.92
CA ILE A 108 -0.75 19.99 -28.11
C ILE A 108 -0.37 20.46 -29.52
N ASP A 109 -1.36 20.92 -30.30
CA ASP A 109 -1.23 21.44 -31.67
C ASP A 109 -0.36 20.56 -32.59
N GLN A 110 -0.47 19.23 -32.44
CA GLN A 110 0.27 18.25 -33.24
C GLN A 110 -0.68 17.29 -33.95
N THR A 111 -0.25 16.83 -35.13
CA THR A 111 -0.90 15.77 -35.87
C THR A 111 0.04 14.57 -36.02
N PHE A 112 -0.55 13.38 -36.03
CA PHE A 112 0.15 12.15 -36.40
C PHE A 112 -0.60 11.51 -37.57
N GLY A 113 -0.06 11.65 -38.77
CA GLY A 113 -0.81 11.38 -40.00
C GLY A 113 -1.96 12.38 -40.16
N ASN A 114 -3.20 11.88 -40.26
CA ASN A 114 -4.43 12.68 -40.35
C ASN A 114 -5.22 12.74 -39.03
N PHE A 115 -4.60 12.37 -37.91
CA PHE A 115 -5.22 12.44 -36.58
C PHE A 115 -4.71 13.66 -35.80
N LEU A 116 -5.62 14.35 -35.12
CA LEU A 116 -5.28 15.34 -34.10
C LEU A 116 -4.77 14.59 -32.86
N VAL A 117 -3.65 15.06 -32.30
CA VAL A 117 -3.06 14.47 -31.10
C VAL A 117 -3.44 15.34 -29.90
N TYR A 118 -3.95 14.69 -28.86
CA TYR A 118 -4.26 15.31 -27.58
C TYR A 118 -3.45 14.64 -26.48
N LYS A 119 -3.03 15.41 -25.49
CA LYS A 119 -2.45 14.90 -24.26
C LYS A 119 -3.50 14.90 -23.16
N TYR A 120 -3.59 13.82 -22.41
CA TYR A 120 -4.47 13.71 -21.24
C TYR A 120 -3.60 13.49 -20.01
N GLU A 121 -3.80 14.31 -18.99
CA GLU A 121 -3.12 14.20 -17.70
C GLU A 121 -4.14 14.03 -16.58
N GLU A 122 -3.80 13.21 -15.59
CA GLU A 122 -4.55 13.14 -14.34
C GLU A 122 -3.87 13.97 -13.27
N ILE A 123 -4.64 14.86 -12.65
CA ILE A 123 -4.18 15.70 -11.54
C ILE A 123 -4.93 15.27 -10.30
N PHE A 124 -4.19 14.83 -9.28
CA PHE A 124 -4.70 14.49 -7.96
C PHE A 124 -3.64 14.79 -6.90
N TYR A 125 -4.08 14.93 -5.66
CA TYR A 125 -3.19 15.11 -4.52
C TYR A 125 -2.96 13.78 -3.80
N SER A 126 -1.78 13.65 -3.20
CA SER A 126 -1.43 12.54 -2.32
C SER A 126 -1.00 13.11 -0.97
N PHE A 127 -1.36 12.42 0.10
CA PHE A 127 -0.96 12.76 1.46
C PHE A 127 0.05 11.74 1.94
N GLU A 128 1.10 12.20 2.61
CA GLU A 128 2.15 11.33 3.13
C GLU A 128 2.45 11.69 4.58
N LYS A 129 2.53 10.66 5.42
CA LYS A 129 2.98 10.75 6.80
C LYS A 129 4.18 9.84 6.97
N ASN A 130 5.33 10.43 7.29
CA ASN A 130 6.51 9.67 7.71
C ASN A 130 6.30 9.23 9.16
N ILE A 131 6.25 7.92 9.38
CA ILE A 131 6.16 7.34 10.73
C ILE A 131 7.56 7.25 11.34
N ASP A 132 8.55 6.86 10.54
CA ASP A 132 9.97 6.95 10.83
C ASP A 132 10.77 7.15 9.53
N VAL A 133 12.10 7.17 9.62
CA VAL A 133 13.00 7.40 8.46
C VAL A 133 12.89 6.34 7.36
N ASN A 134 12.32 5.17 7.65
CA ASN A 134 12.21 4.04 6.73
C ASN A 134 10.77 3.51 6.54
N LEU A 135 9.78 4.25 7.04
CA LEU A 135 8.36 3.90 6.96
C LEU A 135 7.50 5.13 6.70
N GLN A 136 6.79 5.10 5.58
CA GLN A 136 5.80 6.12 5.24
C GLN A 136 4.41 5.47 5.07
N VAL A 137 3.37 6.20 5.49
CA VAL A 137 1.99 5.91 5.13
C VAL A 137 1.53 6.97 4.15
N LYS A 138 1.13 6.53 2.96
CA LYS A 138 0.64 7.37 1.89
C LYS A 138 -0.84 7.11 1.66
N ILE A 139 -1.64 8.17 1.58
CA ILE A 139 -3.06 8.13 1.24
C ILE A 139 -3.21 8.85 -0.10
N THR A 140 -3.65 8.11 -1.11
CA THR A 140 -3.62 8.60 -2.50
C THR A 140 -4.82 8.13 -3.29
N PHE A 141 -5.06 8.73 -4.45
CA PHE A 141 -6.06 8.24 -5.39
C PHE A 141 -5.44 7.22 -6.33
N LYS A 142 -6.16 6.13 -6.65
CA LYS A 142 -5.75 5.21 -7.72
C LYS A 142 -6.80 5.24 -8.81
N MET A 143 -6.32 5.06 -10.04
CA MET A 143 -7.14 4.63 -11.18
C MET A 143 -7.93 3.36 -10.81
N GLY A 144 -9.24 3.51 -10.61
CA GLY A 144 -10.20 2.41 -10.61
C GLY A 144 -10.94 2.39 -11.93
N ASP A 145 -11.23 1.20 -12.43
CA ASP A 145 -12.08 1.00 -13.60
C ASP A 145 -13.50 1.55 -13.28
N TYR A 146 -13.89 2.62 -13.98
CA TYR A 146 -15.27 3.10 -14.17
C TYR A 146 -16.08 3.66 -12.99
N ILE A 147 -15.48 4.15 -11.89
CA ILE A 147 -16.26 4.84 -10.84
C ILE A 147 -15.99 6.35 -10.88
N LEU A 148 -17.06 7.14 -11.07
CA LEU A 148 -17.05 8.62 -11.09
C LEU A 148 -16.71 9.25 -9.72
N ALA A 149 -16.62 8.45 -8.66
CA ALA A 149 -16.24 8.90 -7.33
C ALA A 149 -14.73 8.75 -7.13
N ALA A 150 -14.08 9.77 -6.56
CA ALA A 150 -12.70 9.64 -6.13
C ALA A 150 -12.62 8.63 -4.96
N HIS A 151 -11.80 7.59 -5.09
CA HIS A 151 -11.55 6.61 -4.02
C HIS A 151 -10.11 6.76 -3.55
N MET A 152 -9.92 6.95 -2.24
CA MET A 152 -8.60 6.97 -1.62
C MET A 152 -8.16 5.55 -1.26
N PHE A 153 -6.87 5.29 -1.46
CA PHE A 153 -6.18 4.07 -1.13
C PHE A 153 -5.08 4.39 -0.14
N VAL A 154 -4.85 3.46 0.77
CA VAL A 154 -3.80 3.57 1.77
C VAL A 154 -2.65 2.65 1.36
N LEU A 155 -1.45 3.20 1.35
CA LEU A 155 -0.23 2.58 0.87
C LEU A 155 0.82 2.70 1.98
N ILE A 156 1.43 1.59 2.35
CA ILE A 156 2.58 1.55 3.25
C ILE A 156 3.83 1.46 2.39
N GLY A 157 4.72 2.45 2.50
CA GLY A 157 6.04 2.41 1.89
C GLY A 157 7.09 1.95 2.91
N LEU A 158 7.80 0.87 2.58
CA LEU A 158 8.83 0.25 3.41
C LEU A 158 10.19 0.36 2.71
N THR A 159 11.18 0.92 3.40
CA THR A 159 12.58 0.95 2.95
C THR A 159 13.48 0.17 3.91
N ASN A 160 14.74 -0.02 3.52
CA ASN A 160 15.78 -0.52 4.41
C ASN A 160 16.07 0.48 5.55
N PRO A 161 16.52 0.01 6.73
CA PRO A 161 16.70 -1.38 7.14
C PRO A 161 15.44 -2.06 7.71
N ASN A 162 14.25 -1.47 7.61
CA ASN A 162 13.04 -2.02 8.22
C ASN A 162 12.60 -3.37 7.60
N ILE A 163 13.20 -3.79 6.49
CA ILE A 163 12.80 -5.00 5.77
C ILE A 163 13.96 -5.97 5.57
N ILE A 164 13.65 -7.26 5.55
CA ILE A 164 14.56 -8.32 5.13
C ILE A 164 14.10 -8.84 3.77
N LEU A 165 15.00 -8.84 2.80
CA LEU A 165 14.72 -9.32 1.44
C LEU A 165 15.25 -10.75 1.27
N ASN A 166 14.39 -11.65 0.82
CA ASN A 166 14.73 -13.05 0.56
C ASN A 166 14.14 -13.51 -0.77
N ASN A 167 14.77 -14.45 -1.46
CA ASN A 167 14.16 -15.21 -2.55
C ASN A 167 14.07 -16.70 -2.16
N ARG A 168 13.85 -17.59 -3.14
CA ARG A 168 13.78 -19.04 -2.87
C ARG A 168 15.09 -19.62 -2.33
N ASP A 169 16.21 -19.02 -2.66
CA ASP A 169 17.53 -19.62 -2.55
C ASP A 169 18.38 -18.98 -1.44
N ASN A 170 18.21 -17.69 -1.16
CA ASN A 170 19.01 -16.94 -0.19
C ASN A 170 18.40 -15.58 0.22
N SER A 171 19.10 -14.90 1.14
CA SER A 171 18.92 -13.48 1.41
C SER A 171 19.42 -12.63 0.25
N ILE A 172 18.66 -11.60 -0.11
CA ILE A 172 18.98 -10.69 -1.21
C ILE A 172 19.70 -9.47 -0.63
N ALA A 173 20.95 -9.25 -1.04
CA ALA A 173 21.68 -8.02 -0.72
C ALA A 173 21.18 -6.83 -1.57
N ASN A 174 21.40 -5.60 -1.10
CA ASN A 174 21.09 -4.40 -1.88
C ASN A 174 21.83 -4.42 -3.23
N ASN A 175 21.23 -3.83 -4.27
CA ASN A 175 21.75 -3.77 -5.65
C ASN A 175 21.85 -5.11 -6.40
N ASN A 176 21.23 -6.17 -5.89
CA ASN A 176 21.14 -7.45 -6.61
C ASN A 176 19.77 -7.63 -7.28
N ALA A 177 19.73 -8.50 -8.29
CA ALA A 177 18.48 -8.96 -8.87
C ALA A 177 17.65 -9.71 -7.80
N LEU A 178 16.36 -9.44 -7.74
CA LEU A 178 15.49 -10.08 -6.76
C LEU A 178 15.36 -11.60 -6.97
N GLY A 179 15.30 -12.03 -8.23
CA GLY A 179 15.11 -13.43 -8.60
C GLY A 179 13.70 -13.98 -8.33
N PRO A 180 13.47 -15.26 -8.69
CA PRO A 180 12.17 -15.91 -8.51
C PRO A 180 11.79 -16.09 -7.03
N GLY A 181 10.51 -15.88 -6.72
CA GLY A 181 9.97 -16.04 -5.37
C GLY A 181 10.41 -14.97 -4.36
N ALA A 182 10.97 -13.85 -4.83
CA ALA A 182 11.36 -12.74 -3.98
C ALA A 182 10.23 -12.25 -3.07
N LYS A 183 10.57 -12.03 -1.81
CA LYS A 183 9.70 -11.52 -0.76
C LYS A 183 10.42 -10.54 0.15
N CYS A 184 9.65 -9.62 0.70
CA CYS A 184 10.03 -8.72 1.77
C CYS A 184 9.41 -9.25 3.06
N VAL A 185 10.22 -9.37 4.11
CA VAL A 185 9.77 -9.74 5.46
C VAL A 185 9.89 -8.52 6.36
N TRP A 186 8.82 -8.22 7.09
CA TRP A 186 8.73 -7.07 7.97
C TRP A 186 8.06 -7.46 9.29
N SER A 187 8.59 -6.94 10.39
CA SER A 187 8.05 -7.13 11.74
C SER A 187 7.83 -5.76 12.38
N PRO A 188 6.63 -5.16 12.24
CA PRO A 188 6.35 -3.85 12.81
C PRO A 188 6.33 -3.91 14.34
N SER A 189 6.65 -2.78 14.98
CA SER A 189 6.44 -2.60 16.42
C SER A 189 4.97 -2.27 16.73
N ASN A 190 4.54 -2.44 17.98
CA ASN A 190 3.22 -2.03 18.44
C ASN A 190 2.95 -0.54 18.14
N GLN A 191 3.94 0.32 18.38
CA GLN A 191 3.84 1.76 18.07
C GLN A 191 3.62 1.99 16.57
N THR A 192 4.36 1.29 15.72
CA THR A 192 4.23 1.37 14.27
C THR A 192 2.81 0.98 13.81
N ILE A 193 2.25 -0.09 14.38
CA ILE A 193 0.89 -0.55 14.08
C ILE A 193 -0.14 0.52 14.45
N SER A 194 -0.02 1.09 15.65
CA SER A 194 -0.91 2.16 16.12
C SER A 194 -0.83 3.39 15.23
N GLU A 195 0.38 3.81 14.83
CA GLU A 195 0.57 4.96 13.94
C GLU A 195 -0.01 4.74 12.54
N ILE A 196 0.08 3.52 12.01
CA ILE A 196 -0.59 3.14 10.76
C ILE A 196 -2.10 3.25 10.92
N ALA A 197 -2.68 2.67 11.98
CA ALA A 197 -4.12 2.74 12.23
C ALA A 197 -4.61 4.19 12.36
N LYS A 198 -3.88 5.06 13.08
CA LYS A 198 -4.16 6.49 13.19
C LYS A 198 -4.10 7.19 11.83
N ALA A 199 -3.08 6.91 11.03
CA ALA A 199 -2.98 7.47 9.68
C ALA A 199 -4.16 7.04 8.80
N LEU A 200 -4.58 5.78 8.86
CA LEU A 200 -5.77 5.30 8.12
C LEU A 200 -7.04 6.02 8.57
N ALA A 201 -7.24 6.22 9.88
CA ALA A 201 -8.41 6.93 10.42
C ALA A 201 -8.51 8.37 9.91
N CYS A 202 -7.39 9.03 9.60
CA CYS A 202 -7.40 10.35 8.97
C CYS A 202 -7.95 10.35 7.53
N SER A 203 -8.05 9.20 6.85
CA SER A 203 -8.49 9.14 5.44
C SER A 203 -9.90 9.71 5.28
N SER A 204 -10.86 9.23 6.07
CA SER A 204 -12.21 9.78 6.15
C SER A 204 -12.90 9.31 7.41
N GLU A 205 -13.96 10.02 7.80
CA GLU A 205 -14.84 9.62 8.90
C GLU A 205 -15.36 8.17 8.75
N GLY A 206 -15.67 7.76 7.52
CA GLY A 206 -16.08 6.39 7.21
C GLY A 206 -14.99 5.35 7.54
N HIS A 207 -13.75 5.57 7.08
CA HIS A 207 -12.64 4.66 7.38
C HIS A 207 -12.34 4.58 8.88
N LYS A 208 -12.41 5.72 9.59
CA LYS A 208 -12.27 5.76 11.05
C LYS A 208 -13.31 4.89 11.74
N ASN A 209 -14.58 5.06 11.40
CA ASN A 209 -15.68 4.30 12.01
C ASN A 209 -15.61 2.81 11.66
N ASP A 210 -15.26 2.47 10.42
CA ASP A 210 -15.05 1.08 10.01
C ASP A 210 -13.93 0.42 10.81
N LEU A 211 -12.80 1.11 11.02
CA LEU A 211 -11.71 0.59 11.85
C LEU A 211 -12.14 0.40 13.30
N ILE A 212 -12.82 1.37 13.90
CA ILE A 212 -13.32 1.26 15.28
C ILE A 212 -14.25 0.04 15.43
N ASN A 213 -15.21 -0.10 14.52
CA ASN A 213 -16.16 -1.22 14.51
C ASN A 213 -15.45 -2.58 14.37
N LEU A 214 -14.41 -2.65 13.53
CA LEU A 214 -13.62 -3.88 13.39
C LEU A 214 -12.79 -4.18 14.64
N LEU A 215 -12.28 -3.15 15.32
CA LEU A 215 -11.57 -3.32 16.59
C LEU A 215 -12.51 -3.75 17.72
N ASP A 216 -13.77 -3.28 17.73
CA ASP A 216 -14.80 -3.76 18.67
C ASP A 216 -15.00 -5.28 18.58
N ASN A 217 -14.90 -5.86 17.38
CA ASN A 217 -15.10 -7.30 17.16
C ASN A 217 -13.95 -8.19 17.64
N ILE A 218 -12.80 -7.62 18.00
CA ILE A 218 -11.62 -8.36 18.48
C ILE A 218 -11.24 -8.01 19.92
N THR A 219 -12.00 -7.12 20.57
CA THR A 219 -11.89 -6.77 22.00
C THR A 219 -12.94 -7.46 22.83
#